data_AF-A0A2G9LZV4-F1
#
_entry.id   AF-A0A2G9LZV4-F1
#
_cell.length_a   1.000
_cell.length_b   1.000
_cell.length_c   1.000
_cell.angle_alpha   90.00
_cell.angle_beta   90.00
_cell.angle_gamma   90.00
#
_symmetry.space_group_name_H-M   'P 1'
#
loop_
_entity.id
_entity.type
_entity.pdbx_description
1 polymer ?
#
loop_
_entity_poly.entity_id
_entity_poly.type
_entity_poly.pdbx_seq_one_letter_code
_entity_poly.pdbx_strand_id
1 'polypeptide(L)'
;MIFNNVLSALVRNLLGECSEEGYSRGTFAFPKKAILESHGEQIPLMGFGSELSPDSETSKIVSGILEKEEISQREFIIREMPELSSEGSERNAFCDMENLKIEEFSNDEMNEGRYKIVFSFCLKKGSYATIAIKSLLI
;
A
#
# COMPACT_ATOMS: atom_id res chain seq x y z
N MET A 1 -9.31 -5.15 1.53
CA MET A 1 -8.58 -5.26 0.25
C MET A 1 -8.63 -3.98 -0.55
N ILE A 2 -9.76 -3.25 -0.56
CA ILE A 2 -10.00 -2.04 -1.36
C ILE A 2 -8.78 -1.09 -1.36
N PHE A 3 -8.30 -0.65 -0.19
CA PHE A 3 -7.14 0.24 -0.08
C PHE A 3 -5.90 -0.25 -0.85
N ASN A 4 -5.51 -1.52 -0.68
CA ASN A 4 -4.32 -2.07 -1.37
C ASN A 4 -4.54 -2.16 -2.89
N ASN A 5 -5.77 -2.44 -3.33
CA ASN A 5 -6.12 -2.49 -4.74
C ASN A 5 -6.08 -1.08 -5.36
N VAL A 6 -6.60 -0.08 -4.64
CA VAL A 6 -6.54 1.33 -5.03
C VAL A 6 -5.09 1.78 -5.13
N LEU A 7 -4.28 1.53 -4.10
CA LEU A 7 -2.85 1.87 -4.11
C LEU A 7 -2.11 1.22 -5.28
N SER A 8 -2.37 -0.07 -5.53
CA SER A 8 -1.70 -0.78 -6.62
C SER A 8 -2.14 -0.25 -8.00
N ALA A 9 -3.41 0.13 -8.16
CA ALA A 9 -3.88 0.76 -9.39
C ALA A 9 -3.28 2.16 -9.59
N LEU A 10 -3.15 2.95 -8.52
CA LEU A 10 -2.47 4.26 -8.56
C LEU A 10 -1.01 4.11 -8.95
N VAL A 11 -0.28 3.15 -8.36
CA VAL A 11 1.12 2.87 -8.73
C VAL A 11 1.24 2.49 -10.21
N ARG A 12 0.31 1.67 -10.75
CA ARG A 12 0.32 1.32 -12.18
C ARG A 12 0.05 2.52 -13.09
N ASN A 13 -0.89 3.38 -12.72
CA ASN A 13 -1.37 4.46 -13.60
C ASN A 13 -0.46 5.69 -13.57
N LEU A 14 0.05 6.05 -12.38
CA LEU A 14 0.77 7.30 -12.17
C LEU A 14 2.30 7.14 -12.26
N LEU A 15 2.81 5.94 -12.00
CA LEU A 15 4.23 5.72 -11.71
C LEU A 15 4.86 4.71 -12.67
N GLY A 16 4.78 5.02 -13.97
CA GLY A 16 5.57 4.40 -15.05
C GLY A 16 5.89 2.92 -14.86
N GLU A 17 7.18 2.60 -14.61
CA GLU A 17 7.62 1.22 -14.40
C GLU A 17 7.37 0.75 -12.95
N CYS A 18 6.59 -0.31 -12.82
CA CYS A 18 6.39 -1.03 -11.58
C CYS A 18 6.74 -2.51 -11.71
N SER A 19 7.04 -3.14 -10.57
CA SER A 19 7.13 -4.59 -10.41
C SER A 19 5.88 -5.09 -9.68
N GLU A 20 5.43 -6.30 -9.97
CA GLU A 20 4.20 -6.87 -9.41
C GLU A 20 4.46 -8.15 -8.62
N GLU A 21 3.72 -8.30 -7.52
CA GLU A 21 3.88 -9.43 -6.63
C GLU A 21 2.55 -9.98 -6.14
N GLY A 22 2.39 -11.29 -6.27
CA GLY A 22 1.23 -12.01 -5.77
C GLY A 22 1.23 -12.09 -4.24
N TYR A 23 0.07 -11.82 -3.64
CA TYR A 23 -0.20 -12.02 -2.22
C TYR A 23 -1.47 -12.85 -2.04
N SER A 24 -1.74 -13.27 -0.80
CA SER A 24 -2.92 -14.07 -0.45
C SER A 24 -4.25 -13.46 -0.90
N ARG A 25 -4.28 -12.14 -1.14
CA ARG A 25 -5.47 -11.34 -1.41
C ARG A 25 -5.16 -10.21 -2.39
N GLY A 26 -4.75 -10.59 -3.60
CA GLY A 26 -4.50 -9.69 -4.73
C GLY A 26 -3.02 -9.54 -5.09
N THR A 27 -2.75 -8.63 -6.02
CA THR A 27 -1.41 -8.33 -6.52
C THR A 27 -1.01 -6.93 -6.11
N PHE A 28 0.16 -6.80 -5.47
CA PHE A 28 0.70 -5.52 -5.07
C PHE A 28 1.61 -5.00 -6.19
N ALA A 29 1.52 -3.70 -6.48
CA ALA A 29 2.43 -3.02 -7.41
C ALA A 29 3.46 -2.21 -6.62
N PHE A 30 4.74 -2.37 -6.97
CA PHE A 30 5.87 -1.67 -6.37
C PHE A 30 6.53 -0.76 -7.41
N PRO A 31 6.70 0.54 -7.14
CA PRO A 31 7.37 1.45 -8.06
C PRO A 31 8.87 1.09 -8.16
N LYS A 32 9.44 1.05 -9.37
CA LYS A 32 10.87 0.75 -9.56
C LYS A 32 11.82 1.92 -9.25
N LYS A 33 11.26 3.12 -9.10
CA LYS A 33 12.02 4.33 -8.76
C LYS A 33 11.43 4.96 -7.51
N ALA A 34 12.31 5.49 -6.66
CA ALA A 34 11.90 6.29 -5.51
C ALA A 34 11.02 7.45 -5.99
N ILE A 35 9.93 7.69 -5.27
CA ILE A 35 8.96 8.72 -5.63
C ILE A 35 9.15 9.87 -4.65
N LEU A 36 9.69 10.98 -5.16
CA LEU A 36 9.98 12.17 -4.35
C LEU A 36 8.81 13.18 -4.35
N GLU A 37 7.91 13.11 -5.34
CA GLU A 37 6.84 14.10 -5.52
C GLU A 37 5.49 13.66 -4.94
N SER A 38 5.32 12.38 -4.56
CA SER A 38 4.08 11.85 -3.96
C SER A 38 4.15 11.69 -2.44
N HIS A 39 5.19 12.24 -1.79
CA HIS A 39 5.29 12.24 -0.32
C HIS A 39 4.09 12.98 0.29
N GLY A 40 3.24 12.24 0.99
CA GLY A 40 2.04 12.78 1.63
C GLY A 40 0.75 12.61 0.83
N GLU A 41 0.77 11.94 -0.31
CA GLU A 41 -0.45 11.52 -0.99
C GLU A 41 -1.26 10.59 -0.07
N GLN A 42 -2.49 10.99 0.20
CA GLN A 42 -3.44 10.23 1.00
C GLN A 42 -4.53 9.67 0.10
N ILE A 43 -4.88 8.42 0.35
CA ILE A 43 -5.92 7.71 -0.38
C ILE A 43 -6.94 7.14 0.63
N PRO A 44 -8.20 6.98 0.20
CA PRO A 44 -9.27 6.65 1.13
C PRO A 44 -9.16 5.20 1.62
N LEU A 45 -9.29 5.04 2.93
CA LEU A 45 -9.82 3.85 3.56
C LEU A 45 -11.34 3.97 3.53
N MET A 46 -11.97 3.32 2.54
CA MET A 46 -13.40 3.44 2.30
C MET A 46 -14.26 3.08 3.52
N GLY A 47 -15.27 3.91 3.74
CA GLY A 47 -16.33 3.73 4.71
C GLY A 47 -17.59 4.51 4.28
N PHE A 48 -18.64 4.47 5.09
CA PHE A 48 -19.93 5.05 4.73
C PHE A 48 -19.91 6.58 4.59
N GLY A 49 -18.98 7.25 5.28
CA GLY A 49 -18.76 8.70 5.26
C GLY A 49 -17.62 9.16 4.36
N SER A 50 -16.99 8.25 3.60
CA SER A 50 -15.91 8.63 2.69
C SER A 50 -16.37 9.61 1.62
N GLU A 51 -15.67 10.72 1.48
CA GLU A 51 -15.90 11.73 0.45
C GLU A 51 -14.92 11.52 -0.71
N LEU A 52 -15.46 11.25 -1.89
CA LEU A 52 -14.68 11.05 -3.11
C LEU A 52 -14.86 12.24 -4.05
N SER A 53 -13.76 12.95 -4.35
CA SER A 53 -13.77 14.03 -5.34
C SER A 53 -14.12 13.46 -6.72
N PRO A 54 -15.26 13.81 -7.35
CA PRO A 54 -15.78 13.12 -8.53
C PRO A 54 -14.80 13.07 -9.72
N ASP A 55 -13.96 14.09 -9.84
CA ASP A 55 -13.03 14.25 -10.96
C ASP A 55 -11.62 13.69 -10.69
N SER A 56 -11.36 13.18 -9.47
CA SER A 56 -10.04 12.64 -9.14
C SER A 56 -9.82 11.26 -9.75
N GLU A 57 -8.58 10.96 -10.14
CA GLU A 57 -8.20 9.64 -10.64
C GLU A 57 -8.44 8.55 -9.59
N THR A 58 -8.12 8.85 -8.32
CA THR A 58 -8.39 7.97 -7.18
C THR A 58 -9.87 7.59 -7.08
N SER A 59 -10.80 8.55 -7.27
CA SER A 59 -12.24 8.27 -7.20
C SER A 59 -12.72 7.34 -8.32
N LYS A 60 -12.16 7.47 -9.53
CA LYS A 60 -12.46 6.57 -10.65
C LYS A 60 -11.98 5.16 -10.36
N ILE A 61 -10.76 5.03 -9.84
CA ILE A 61 -10.17 3.75 -9.43
C ILE A 61 -11.03 3.10 -8.33
N VAL A 62 -11.38 3.86 -7.29
CA VAL A 62 -12.20 3.38 -6.17
C VAL A 62 -13.57 2.92 -6.67
N SER A 63 -14.25 3.71 -7.49
CA SER A 63 -15.58 3.39 -8.02
C SER A 63 -15.54 2.09 -8.83
N GLY A 64 -14.56 1.92 -9.72
CA GLY A 64 -14.39 0.68 -10.48
C GLY A 64 -14.09 -0.55 -9.61
N ILE A 65 -13.36 -0.39 -8.50
CA ILE A 65 -13.12 -1.47 -7.53
C ILE A 65 -14.40 -1.82 -6.78
N LEU A 66 -15.16 -0.83 -6.30
CA LEU A 66 -16.42 -1.06 -5.58
C LEU A 66 -17.47 -1.73 -6.48
N GLU A 67 -17.61 -1.28 -7.72
CA GLU A 67 -18.49 -1.90 -8.72
C GLU A 67 -18.11 -3.35 -8.99
N LYS A 68 -16.80 -3.64 -9.16
CA LYS A 68 -16.31 -5.00 -9.39
C LYS A 68 -16.58 -5.93 -8.21
N GLU A 69 -16.49 -5.42 -6.99
CA GLU A 69 -16.74 -6.20 -5.77
C GLU A 69 -18.24 -6.24 -5.42
N GLU A 70 -19.10 -5.56 -6.19
CA GLU A 70 -20.55 -5.40 -5.94
C GLU A 70 -20.85 -4.79 -4.55
N ILE A 71 -19.98 -3.88 -4.09
CA ILE A 71 -20.10 -3.23 -2.77
C ILE A 71 -20.53 -1.77 -2.96
N SER A 72 -21.61 -1.39 -2.29
CA SER A 72 -22.04 -0.01 -2.16
C SER A 72 -21.47 0.65 -0.90
N GLN A 73 -21.32 1.98 -0.91
CA GLN A 73 -20.84 2.73 0.26
C GLN A 73 -21.74 2.57 1.50
N ARG A 74 -23.03 2.26 1.31
CA ARG A 74 -23.97 2.00 2.42
C ARG A 74 -23.70 0.69 3.15
N GLU A 75 -23.02 -0.27 2.53
CA GLU A 75 -22.71 -1.56 3.15
C GLU A 75 -21.60 -1.48 4.19
N PHE A 76 -20.92 -0.34 4.30
CA PHE A 76 -20.05 -0.05 5.43
C PHE A 76 -20.82 0.30 6.71
N ILE A 77 -22.17 0.35 6.66
CA ILE A 77 -23.05 0.47 7.83
C ILE A 77 -23.61 -0.90 8.18
N ILE A 78 -23.18 -1.44 9.33
CA ILE A 78 -23.65 -2.72 9.86
C ILE A 78 -24.67 -2.43 10.97
N ARG A 79 -25.96 -2.49 10.65
CA ARG A 79 -27.04 -2.08 11.56
C ARG A 79 -27.13 -2.97 12.80
N GLU A 80 -26.83 -4.24 12.63
CA GLU A 80 -26.87 -5.27 13.68
C GLU A 80 -25.68 -5.16 14.64
N MET A 81 -24.56 -4.57 14.18
CA MET A 81 -23.33 -4.35 14.97
C MET A 81 -22.74 -2.98 14.64
N PRO A 82 -23.34 -1.88 15.14
CA PRO A 82 -22.95 -0.53 14.78
C PRO A 82 -21.46 -0.23 15.01
N GLU A 83 -20.85 -0.86 16.02
CA GLU A 83 -19.41 -0.75 16.34
C GLU A 83 -18.47 -1.32 15.26
N LEU A 84 -18.98 -2.14 14.35
CA LEU A 84 -18.24 -2.63 13.18
C LEU A 84 -18.45 -1.76 11.94
N SER A 85 -19.37 -0.79 11.99
CA SER A 85 -19.54 0.17 10.90
C SER A 85 -18.29 1.03 10.76
N SER A 86 -17.89 1.31 9.53
CA SER A 86 -16.70 2.13 9.27
C SER A 86 -17.11 3.43 8.59
N GLU A 87 -16.86 4.56 9.25
CA GLU A 87 -17.07 5.89 8.67
C GLU A 87 -16.11 6.14 7.50
N GLY A 88 -14.96 5.48 7.52
CA GLY A 88 -13.87 5.68 6.58
C GLY A 88 -12.85 6.67 7.13
N SER A 89 -11.70 6.73 6.49
CA SER A 89 -10.62 7.66 6.83
C SER A 89 -9.66 7.80 5.68
N GLU A 90 -8.68 8.69 5.81
CA GLU A 90 -7.59 8.81 4.85
C GLU A 90 -6.33 8.12 5.37
N ARG A 91 -5.54 7.55 4.46
CA ARG A 91 -4.27 6.93 4.80
C ARG A 91 -3.21 7.25 3.75
N ASN A 92 -2.00 7.55 4.24
CA ASN A 92 -0.83 7.76 3.39
C ASN A 92 -0.62 6.56 2.45
N ALA A 93 -0.55 6.83 1.16
CA ALA A 93 -0.24 5.87 0.12
C ALA A 93 1.22 5.39 0.21
N PHE A 94 2.12 6.32 0.55
CA PHE A 94 3.57 6.09 0.60
C PHE A 94 4.14 6.40 1.99
N CYS A 95 5.26 5.78 2.32
CA CYS A 95 6.01 6.03 3.55
C CYS A 95 7.51 6.05 3.23
N ASP A 96 8.22 6.92 3.93
CA ASP A 96 9.66 7.07 3.77
C ASP A 96 10.40 6.03 4.62
N MET A 97 11.47 5.47 4.05
CA MET A 97 12.49 4.73 4.81
C MET A 97 13.52 5.73 5.31
N GLU A 98 13.30 6.25 6.52
CA GLU A 98 14.20 7.23 7.11
C GLU A 98 15.51 6.55 7.54
N ASN A 99 16.65 7.20 7.32
CA ASN A 99 17.98 6.71 7.72
C ASN A 99 18.33 5.31 7.15
N LEU A 100 17.92 5.01 5.91
CA LEU A 100 18.24 3.73 5.27
C LEU A 100 19.76 3.54 5.17
N LYS A 101 20.24 2.43 5.74
CA LYS A 101 21.60 1.92 5.60
C LYS A 101 21.53 0.47 5.12
N ILE A 102 22.35 0.16 4.14
CA ILE A 102 22.50 -1.17 3.56
C ILE A 102 23.96 -1.56 3.73
N GLU A 103 24.22 -2.60 4.51
CA GLU A 103 25.57 -3.14 4.68
C GLU A 103 25.95 -4.03 3.48
N GLU A 104 27.24 -4.30 3.33
CA GLU A 104 27.73 -5.21 2.30
C GLU A 104 27.26 -6.65 2.53
N PHE A 105 27.16 -7.42 1.44
CA PHE A 105 26.88 -8.85 1.52
C PHE A 105 27.96 -9.56 2.33
N SER A 106 27.54 -10.45 3.22
CA SER A 106 28.43 -11.28 4.02
C SER A 106 27.95 -12.73 4.05
N ASN A 107 28.82 -13.67 4.43
CA ASN A 107 28.42 -15.06 4.60
C ASN A 107 27.38 -15.18 5.72
N ASP A 108 26.36 -16.00 5.49
CA ASP A 108 25.34 -16.31 6.49
C ASP A 108 25.86 -17.41 7.42
N GLU A 109 26.15 -17.04 8.66
CA GLU A 109 26.62 -17.93 9.72
C GLU A 109 25.61 -19.01 10.15
N MET A 110 24.31 -18.80 9.86
CA MET A 110 23.24 -19.73 10.20
C MET A 110 22.88 -20.66 9.03
N ASN A 111 23.29 -20.32 7.80
CA ASN A 111 22.96 -21.07 6.61
C ASN A 111 24.20 -21.27 5.73
N GLU A 112 24.88 -22.41 5.91
CA GLU A 112 26.12 -22.74 5.19
C GLU A 112 25.96 -22.61 3.66
N GLY A 113 26.90 -21.91 3.04
CA GLY A 113 26.90 -21.63 1.60
C GLY A 113 25.93 -20.53 1.14
N ARG A 114 25.26 -19.82 2.07
CA ARG A 114 24.39 -18.68 1.75
C ARG A 114 25.00 -17.34 2.17
N TYR A 115 24.44 -16.26 1.63
CA TYR A 115 24.77 -14.89 1.98
C TYR A 115 23.64 -14.25 2.78
N LYS A 116 24.03 -13.31 3.64
CA LYS A 116 23.13 -12.40 4.34
C LYS A 116 23.42 -10.94 3.94
N ILE A 117 22.43 -10.09 4.17
CA ILE A 117 22.51 -8.64 4.03
C ILE A 117 21.81 -8.00 5.22
N VAL A 118 22.36 -6.92 5.76
CA VAL A 118 21.79 -6.19 6.91
C VAL A 118 21.25 -4.86 6.44
N PHE A 119 19.97 -4.62 6.72
CA PHE A 119 19.29 -3.34 6.50
C PHE A 119 19.00 -2.67 7.83
N SER A 120 19.21 -1.35 7.90
CA SER A 120 18.75 -0.52 9.03
C SER A 120 17.96 0.68 8.49
N PHE A 121 16.77 0.91 9.01
CA PHE A 121 15.91 2.03 8.62
C PHE A 121 14.84 2.29 9.70
N CYS A 122 14.27 3.49 9.70
CA CYS A 122 13.13 3.88 10.52
C CYS A 122 11.87 4.01 9.65
N LEU A 123 10.73 3.60 10.20
CA LEU A 123 9.42 3.72 9.55
C LEU A 123 8.43 4.46 10.46
N LYS A 124 7.52 5.22 9.85
CA LYS A 124 6.40 5.84 10.56
C LYS A 124 5.41 4.78 11.06
N LYS A 125 4.64 5.13 12.10
CA LYS A 125 3.59 4.26 12.65
C LYS A 125 2.57 3.91 11.56
N GLY A 126 2.18 2.62 11.49
CA GLY A 126 1.22 2.12 10.49
C GLY A 126 1.87 1.61 9.20
N SER A 127 3.20 1.64 9.11
CA SER A 127 3.99 1.05 8.03
C SER A 127 4.49 -0.35 8.40
N TYR A 128 4.74 -1.17 7.39
CA TYR A 128 5.16 -2.56 7.54
C TYR A 128 6.60 -2.74 7.05
N ALA A 129 7.50 -3.21 7.93
CA ALA A 129 8.89 -3.48 7.57
C ALA A 129 9.02 -4.51 6.44
N THR A 130 8.10 -5.46 6.37
CA THR A 130 8.04 -6.46 5.29
C THR A 130 7.81 -5.84 3.91
N ILE A 131 6.98 -4.79 3.83
CA ILE A 131 6.73 -4.06 2.58
C ILE A 131 7.96 -3.22 2.20
N ALA A 132 8.60 -2.58 3.18
CA ALA A 132 9.84 -1.83 2.97
C ALA A 132 10.96 -2.73 2.42
N ILE A 133 11.21 -3.88 3.07
CA ILE A 133 12.21 -4.86 2.60
C ILE A 133 11.86 -5.35 1.20
N LYS A 134 10.59 -5.65 0.92
CA LYS A 134 10.19 -6.14 -0.41
C LYS A 134 10.44 -5.09 -1.49
N SER A 135 10.21 -3.80 -1.21
CA SER A 135 10.53 -2.71 -2.14
C SER A 135 12.02 -2.55 -2.45
N LEU A 136 12.92 -3.03 -1.58
CA LEU A 136 14.37 -3.00 -1.82
C LEU A 136 14.87 -4.18 -2.66
N LEU A 137 14.09 -5.24 -2.77
CA LEU A 137 14.51 -6.52 -3.38
C LEU A 137 13.87 -6.78 -4.75
N ILE A 138 13.02 -5.88 -5.25
CA ILE A 138 12.13 -6.07 -6.40
C ILE A 138 12.32 -5.00 -7.48
#